data_AF-A0A7S1JVZ7-F1
#
_entry.id   AF-A0A7S1JVZ7-F1
#
_cell.length_a   1.000
_cell.length_b   1.000
_cell.length_c   1.000
_cell.angle_alpha   90.00
_cell.angle_beta   90.00
_cell.angle_gamma   90.00
#
_symmetry.space_group_name_H-M   'P 1'
#
loop_
_entity.id
_entity.type
_entity.pdbx_description
1 polymer ?
#
loop_
_entity_poly.entity_id
_entity_poly.type
_entity_poly.pdbx_seq_one_letter_code
_entity_poly.pdbx_strand_id
1 'polypeptide(L)'
;DVHIVPDAGVTPLSRQLLEGCIRRSFTDVSQVKQLLRQGADPRSCGGLRVHGTTLPPSRQRYSCLAFAIDSPTNGPSVLAERSDGLGVHFLPVVLPQWPSRKLQLDILIALIDGGADVNEERDYNETIRPIMVAVVAGNLTAVGTLLPR
;
A
#
# COMPACT_ATOMS: atom_id res chain seq x y z
N ASP A 1 14.61 -1.57 9.05
CA ASP A 1 14.26 -0.52 8.07
C ASP A 1 13.86 -1.19 6.76
N VAL A 2 12.82 -0.68 6.09
CA VAL A 2 12.29 -1.25 4.84
C VAL A 2 12.12 -0.16 3.79
N HIS A 3 12.32 -0.53 2.53
CA HIS A 3 12.22 0.35 1.38
C HIS A 3 11.12 -0.17 0.46
N ILE A 4 10.29 0.74 -0.05
CA ILE A 4 9.36 0.42 -1.12
C ILE A 4 10.14 0.31 -2.43
N VAL A 5 9.83 -0.72 -3.21
CA VAL A 5 10.36 -0.95 -4.55
C VAL A 5 9.17 -0.94 -5.50
N PRO A 6 8.92 0.18 -6.20
CA PRO A 6 7.85 0.28 -7.18
C PRO A 6 8.03 -0.71 -8.34
N ASP A 7 6.92 -1.14 -8.93
CA ASP A 7 6.95 -2.02 -10.10
C ASP A 7 7.55 -1.33 -11.32
N ALA A 8 8.00 -2.13 -12.29
CA ALA A 8 8.48 -1.60 -13.56
C ALA A 8 7.36 -0.80 -14.25
N GLY A 9 7.69 0.40 -14.75
CA GLY A 9 6.73 1.28 -15.41
C GLY A 9 5.98 2.24 -14.48
N VAL A 10 6.12 2.13 -13.16
CA VAL A 10 5.54 3.11 -12.22
C VAL A 10 6.15 4.50 -12.47
N THR A 11 5.30 5.46 -12.82
CA THR A 11 5.70 6.85 -13.09
C THR A 11 6.16 7.56 -11.81
N PRO A 12 6.93 8.66 -11.90
CA PRO A 12 7.36 9.42 -10.72
C PRO A 12 6.20 9.91 -9.85
N LEU A 13 5.09 10.35 -10.46
CA LEU A 13 3.89 10.79 -9.74
C LEU A 13 3.22 9.63 -8.99
N SER A 14 3.13 8.46 -9.62
CA SER A 14 2.54 7.26 -8.99
C SER A 14 3.45 6.68 -7.91
N ARG A 15 4.78 6.79 -8.08
CA ARG A 15 5.75 6.49 -7.01
C ARG A 15 5.55 7.40 -5.81
N GLN A 16 5.38 8.71 -6.03
CA GLN A 16 5.09 9.65 -4.95
C GLN A 16 3.78 9.31 -4.24
N LEU A 17 2.76 8.87 -4.97
CA LEU A 17 1.50 8.39 -4.40
C LEU A 17 1.72 7.17 -3.50
N LEU A 18 2.41 6.13 -4.01
CA LEU A 18 2.75 4.91 -3.28
C LEU A 18 3.55 5.20 -2.00
N GLU A 19 4.64 5.98 -2.14
CA GLU A 19 5.51 6.37 -1.03
C GLU A 19 4.74 7.19 0.01
N GLY A 20 3.86 8.09 -0.42
CA GLY A 20 3.07 8.90 0.48
C GLY A 20 2.03 8.11 1.25
N CYS A 21 1.41 7.10 0.62
CA CYS A 21 0.54 6.15 1.29
C CYS A 21 1.33 5.40 2.37
N ILE A 22 2.39 4.66 2.01
CA ILE A 22 3.09 3.80 2.97
C ILE A 22 3.79 4.57 4.09
N ARG A 23 4.38 5.73 3.80
CA ARG A 23 5.09 6.55 4.80
C ARG A 23 4.15 7.45 5.59
N ARG A 24 2.85 7.46 5.26
CA ARG A 24 1.83 8.35 5.86
C ARG A 24 2.20 9.83 5.74
N SER A 25 2.79 10.22 4.60
CA SER A 25 3.30 11.59 4.42
C SER A 25 2.23 12.59 3.98
N PHE A 26 1.05 12.11 3.55
CA PHE A 26 -0.08 12.98 3.26
C PHE A 26 -0.71 13.48 4.55
N THR A 27 -0.78 14.80 4.69
CA THR A 27 -1.43 15.45 5.83
C THR A 27 -2.84 15.92 5.51
N ASP A 28 -3.19 15.98 4.21
CA ASP A 28 -4.49 16.38 3.72
C ASP A 28 -4.87 15.62 2.43
N VAL A 29 -6.14 15.26 2.28
CA VAL A 29 -6.65 14.52 1.12
C VAL A 29 -6.49 15.27 -0.21
N SER A 30 -6.42 16.60 -0.19
CA SER A 30 -6.19 17.42 -1.38
C SER A 30 -4.86 17.12 -2.06
N GLN A 31 -3.83 16.70 -1.31
CA GLN A 31 -2.53 16.29 -1.86
C GLN A 31 -2.67 15.02 -2.72
N VAL A 32 -3.43 14.04 -2.23
CA VAL A 32 -3.76 12.81 -2.98
C VAL A 32 -4.56 13.15 -4.22
N LYS A 33 -5.64 13.93 -4.08
CA LYS A 33 -6.48 14.37 -5.21
C LYS A 33 -5.71 15.17 -6.24
N GLN A 34 -4.70 15.94 -5.83
CA GLN A 34 -3.83 16.68 -6.74
C GLN A 34 -2.95 15.73 -7.54
N LEU A 35 -2.30 14.75 -6.90
CA LEU A 35 -1.49 13.75 -7.61
C LEU A 35 -2.32 12.98 -8.64
N LEU A 36 -3.51 12.54 -8.26
CA LEU A 36 -4.43 11.84 -9.17
C LEU A 36 -4.81 12.71 -10.38
N ARG A 37 -5.12 14.00 -10.16
CA ARG A 37 -5.39 14.96 -11.26
C ARG A 37 -4.20 15.21 -12.17
N GLN A 38 -2.98 15.08 -11.63
CA GLN A 38 -1.74 15.21 -12.40
C GLN A 38 -1.37 13.93 -13.17
N GLY A 39 -2.16 12.86 -13.05
CA GLY A 39 -1.95 11.60 -13.75
C GLY A 39 -1.16 10.56 -12.94
N ALA A 40 -1.09 10.68 -11.61
CA ALA A 40 -0.69 9.56 -10.77
C ALA A 40 -1.71 8.43 -10.91
N ASP A 41 -1.22 7.21 -11.15
CA ASP A 41 -2.06 6.03 -11.29
C ASP A 41 -2.28 5.37 -9.91
N PRO A 42 -3.51 5.35 -9.38
CA PRO A 42 -3.80 4.71 -8.09
C PRO A 42 -3.74 3.18 -8.15
N ARG A 43 -3.65 2.58 -9.34
CA ARG A 43 -3.44 1.13 -9.52
C ARG A 43 -1.96 0.73 -9.46
N SER A 44 -1.05 1.69 -9.37
CA SER A 44 0.38 1.40 -9.24
C SER A 44 0.65 0.57 -7.99
N CYS A 45 1.52 -0.42 -8.14
CA CYS A 45 1.92 -1.35 -7.10
C CYS A 45 3.42 -1.26 -6.80
N GLY A 46 3.79 -1.76 -5.63
CA GLY A 46 5.19 -1.95 -5.25
C GLY A 46 5.33 -3.04 -4.19
N GLY A 47 6.53 -3.62 -4.12
CA GLY A 47 6.90 -4.54 -3.05
C GLY A 47 7.65 -3.83 -1.92
N LEU A 48 7.71 -4.47 -0.76
CA LEU A 48 8.55 -4.04 0.35
C LEU A 48 9.81 -4.87 0.43
N ARG A 49 10.94 -4.21 0.64
CA ARG A 49 12.26 -4.85 0.73
C ARG A 49 12.98 -4.44 2.01
N VAL A 50 13.56 -5.42 2.69
CA VAL A 50 14.41 -5.15 3.86
C VAL A 50 15.71 -4.48 3.43
N HIS A 51 16.09 -3.41 4.13
CA HIS A 51 17.33 -2.68 3.86
C HIS A 51 18.54 -3.62 3.90
N GLY A 52 19.48 -3.44 2.96
CA GLY A 52 20.70 -4.27 2.83
C GLY A 52 20.57 -5.51 1.94
N THR A 53 19.38 -5.85 1.45
CA THR A 53 19.19 -6.88 0.41
C THR A 53 19.21 -6.25 -0.99
N THR A 54 19.67 -6.94 -2.02
CA THR A 54 19.84 -6.34 -3.36
C THR A 54 18.81 -6.78 -4.39
N LEU A 55 18.21 -7.95 -4.21
CA LEU A 55 17.22 -8.47 -5.15
C LEU A 55 15.89 -7.73 -4.99
N PRO A 56 15.23 -7.34 -6.10
CA PRO A 56 13.91 -6.73 -6.03
C PRO A 56 12.89 -7.73 -5.47
N PRO A 57 11.92 -7.26 -4.67
CA PRO A 57 10.82 -8.12 -4.23
C PRO A 57 10.12 -8.67 -5.47
N SER A 58 9.88 -9.97 -5.48
CA SER A 58 9.34 -10.69 -6.64
C SER A 58 7.92 -11.17 -6.40
N ARG A 59 7.53 -11.28 -5.13
CA ARG A 59 6.33 -11.98 -4.69
C ARG A 59 5.27 -11.01 -4.21
N GLN A 60 5.51 -10.36 -3.07
CA GLN A 60 4.45 -9.61 -2.42
C GLN A 60 4.37 -8.16 -2.92
N ARG A 61 3.28 -7.86 -3.63
CA ARG A 61 2.95 -6.51 -4.11
C ARG A 61 1.77 -5.95 -3.34
N TYR A 62 1.80 -4.64 -3.13
CA TYR A 62 0.71 -3.90 -2.52
C TYR A 62 0.47 -2.63 -3.35
N SER A 63 -0.80 -2.31 -3.57
CA SER A 63 -1.20 -1.04 -4.18
C SER A 63 -1.15 0.12 -3.18
N CYS A 64 -1.35 1.33 -3.70
CA CYS A 64 -1.64 2.51 -2.89
C CYS A 64 -2.79 2.26 -1.88
N LEU A 65 -3.84 1.55 -2.31
CA LEU A 65 -5.01 1.27 -1.49
C LEU A 65 -4.69 0.33 -0.33
N ALA A 66 -3.94 -0.74 -0.61
CA ALA A 66 -3.44 -1.65 0.43
C ALA A 66 -2.50 -0.94 1.42
N PHE A 67 -1.56 -0.14 0.91
CA PHE A 67 -0.62 0.59 1.78
C PHE A 67 -1.30 1.65 2.65
N ALA A 68 -2.40 2.26 2.22
CA ALA A 68 -3.10 3.30 2.96
C ALA A 68 -3.90 2.78 4.17
N ILE A 69 -3.97 1.47 4.41
CA ILE A 69 -4.74 0.88 5.52
C ILE A 69 -3.89 0.86 6.79
N ASP A 70 -4.41 1.45 7.86
CA ASP A 70 -3.80 1.36 9.19
C ASP A 70 -4.17 0.07 9.92
N SER A 71 -3.33 -0.32 10.88
CA SER A 71 -3.69 -1.27 11.94
C SER A 71 -4.06 -0.52 13.22
N PRO A 72 -5.32 -0.55 13.70
CA PRO A 72 -5.73 0.09 14.95
C PRO A 72 -5.00 -0.43 16.19
N THR A 73 -4.47 -1.64 16.14
CA THR A 73 -3.68 -2.27 17.22
C THR A 73 -2.19 -2.03 17.07
N ASN A 74 -1.77 -1.25 16.06
CA ASN A 74 -0.37 -1.06 15.67
C ASN A 74 0.35 -2.40 15.38
N GLY A 75 -0.41 -3.41 14.94
CA GLY A 75 0.10 -4.71 14.53
C GLY A 75 0.57 -4.70 13.07
N PRO A 76 1.40 -5.67 12.66
CA PRO A 76 1.83 -5.78 11.29
C PRO A 76 0.68 -6.27 10.39
N SER A 77 0.47 -5.58 9.27
CA SER A 77 -0.53 -5.92 8.26
C SER A 77 0.05 -6.14 6.86
N VAL A 78 1.34 -5.85 6.68
CA VAL A 78 2.10 -6.06 5.46
C VAL A 78 3.42 -6.75 5.78
N LEU A 79 3.99 -7.38 4.76
CA LEU A 79 5.25 -8.11 4.83
C LEU A 79 6.28 -7.48 3.89
N ALA A 80 7.54 -7.46 4.32
CA ALA A 80 8.69 -7.13 3.49
C ALA A 80 9.45 -8.39 3.09
N GLU A 81 9.90 -8.43 1.84
CA GLU A 81 10.76 -9.46 1.31
C GLU A 81 12.21 -9.22 1.74
N ARG A 82 12.84 -10.28 2.23
CA ARG A 82 14.27 -10.37 2.47
C ARG A 82 14.78 -11.55 1.65
N SER A 83 15.57 -11.25 0.62
CA SER A 83 16.29 -12.29 -0.11
C SER A 83 17.76 -12.29 0.31
N ASP A 84 18.25 -13.46 0.67
CA ASP A 84 19.65 -13.73 1.00
C ASP A 84 20.11 -15.05 0.38
N GLY A 85 21.35 -15.47 0.63
CA GLY A 85 21.92 -16.69 0.07
C GLY A 85 21.21 -17.99 0.48
N LEU A 86 20.24 -17.93 1.40
CA LEU A 86 19.45 -19.07 1.87
C LEU A 86 18.04 -19.12 1.28
N GLY A 87 17.57 -18.04 0.64
CA GLY A 87 16.29 -18.01 -0.04
C GLY A 87 15.54 -16.69 0.11
N VAL A 88 14.20 -16.77 0.04
CA VAL A 88 13.29 -15.64 0.18
C VAL A 88 12.51 -15.78 1.49
N HIS A 89 12.61 -14.78 2.35
CA HIS A 89 11.94 -14.69 3.64
C HIS A 89 11.00 -13.49 3.66
N PHE A 90 9.90 -13.62 4.41
CA PHE A 90 8.92 -12.55 4.60
C PHE A 90 8.92 -12.09 6.05
N LEU A 91 9.18 -10.81 6.27
CA LEU A 91 9.20 -10.22 7.61
C LEU A 91 7.99 -9.30 7.81
N PRO A 92 7.24 -9.45 8.92
CA PRO A 92 6.14 -8.55 9.24
C PRO A 92 6.62 -7.12 9.44
N VAL A 93 5.89 -6.15 8.89
CA VAL A 93 6.19 -4.73 8.99
C VAL A 93 5.03 -4.01 9.66
N VAL A 94 5.34 -3.27 10.72
CA VAL A 94 4.43 -2.31 11.34
C VAL A 94 4.57 -0.98 10.60
N LEU A 95 3.49 -0.53 9.99
CA LEU A 95 3.45 0.76 9.30
C LEU A 95 3.16 1.91 10.28
N PRO A 96 3.61 3.14 9.98
CA PRO A 96 3.12 4.31 10.69
C PRO A 96 1.60 4.45 10.52
N GLN A 97 0.98 5.16 11.47
CA GLN A 97 -0.47 5.41 11.47
C GLN A 97 -0.78 6.74 10.79
N TRP A 98 -1.95 6.86 10.16
CA TRP A 98 -2.45 8.19 9.78
C TRP A 98 -2.71 9.04 11.04
N PRO A 99 -2.52 10.36 10.98
CA PRO A 99 -2.84 11.27 12.09
C PRO A 99 -4.27 11.16 12.62
N SER A 100 -5.22 10.72 11.79
CA SER A 100 -6.59 10.46 12.21
C SER A 100 -7.27 9.38 11.36
N ARG A 101 -8.25 8.69 11.94
CA ARG A 101 -9.11 7.74 11.21
C ARG A 101 -9.88 8.42 10.08
N LYS A 102 -10.26 9.69 10.26
CA LYS A 102 -10.93 10.49 9.23
C LYS A 102 -10.02 10.69 8.02
N LEU A 103 -8.77 11.07 8.24
CA LEU A 103 -7.82 11.28 7.15
C LEU A 103 -7.55 9.97 6.39
N GLN A 104 -7.38 8.84 7.09
CA GLN A 104 -7.28 7.53 6.44
C GLN A 104 -8.49 7.27 5.54
N LEU A 105 -9.70 7.43 6.06
CA LEU A 105 -10.94 7.20 5.31
C LEU A 105 -11.02 8.11 4.08
N ASP A 106 -10.74 9.40 4.24
CA ASP A 106 -10.77 10.38 3.15
C ASP A 106 -9.73 10.02 2.06
N ILE A 107 -8.56 9.49 2.43
CA ILE A 107 -7.54 8.98 1.50
C ILE A 107 -8.00 7.72 0.78
N LEU A 108 -8.57 6.73 1.49
CA LEU A 108 -9.10 5.51 0.88
C LEU A 108 -10.19 5.84 -0.16
N ILE A 109 -11.11 6.73 0.19
CA ILE A 109 -12.16 7.21 -0.73
C ILE A 109 -11.54 7.92 -1.94
N ALA A 110 -10.57 8.81 -1.74
CA ALA A 110 -9.93 9.51 -2.85
C ALA A 110 -9.18 8.58 -3.81
N LEU A 111 -8.55 7.51 -3.30
CA LEU A 111 -7.91 6.49 -4.13
C LEU A 111 -8.95 5.70 -4.92
N ILE A 112 -10.04 5.28 -4.29
CA ILE A 112 -11.15 4.55 -4.95
C ILE A 112 -11.81 5.43 -6.02
N ASP A 113 -12.14 6.68 -5.70
CA ASP A 113 -12.71 7.64 -6.66
C ASP A 113 -11.74 7.96 -7.80
N GLY A 114 -10.43 7.89 -7.54
CA GLY A 114 -9.38 7.99 -8.54
C GLY A 114 -9.24 6.76 -9.45
N GLY A 115 -9.95 5.68 -9.14
CA GLY A 115 -9.93 4.44 -9.90
C GLY A 115 -8.97 3.38 -9.36
N ALA A 116 -8.59 3.41 -8.09
CA ALA A 116 -7.91 2.28 -7.46
C ALA A 116 -8.75 1.00 -7.63
N ASP A 117 -8.09 -0.12 -7.93
CA ASP A 117 -8.75 -1.42 -7.96
C ASP A 117 -8.94 -1.93 -6.53
N VAL A 118 -10.19 -2.14 -6.13
CA VAL A 118 -10.54 -2.66 -4.80
C VAL A 118 -10.38 -4.17 -4.73
N ASN A 119 -10.62 -4.84 -5.86
CA ASN A 119 -10.65 -6.29 -5.95
C ASN A 119 -9.29 -6.87 -6.29
N GLU A 120 -8.43 -6.09 -6.95
CA GLU A 120 -7.11 -6.45 -7.48
C GLU A 120 -7.17 -7.86 -8.05
N GLU A 121 -7.62 -7.96 -9.30
CA GLU A 121 -7.60 -9.25 -9.99
C GLU A 121 -6.19 -9.83 -9.87
N ARG A 122 -6.12 -11.06 -9.33
CA ARG A 122 -4.87 -11.80 -9.24
C ARG A 122 -4.47 -12.13 -10.65
N ASP A 123 -3.75 -11.23 -11.30
CA ASP A 123 -2.73 -11.72 -12.21
C ASP A 123 -1.78 -12.60 -11.39
N TYR A 124 -1.19 -13.60 -12.05
CA TYR A 124 -0.36 -14.64 -11.44
C TYR A 124 0.77 -14.11 -10.51
N ASN A 125 1.02 -12.80 -10.52
CA ASN A 125 1.90 -12.06 -9.63
C ASN A 125 1.16 -11.54 -8.39
N GLU A 126 0.84 -12.43 -7.44
CA GLU A 126 0.87 -12.24 -5.97
C GLU A 126 0.53 -10.85 -5.31
N THR A 127 -0.25 -9.98 -5.94
CA THR A 127 -0.69 -8.72 -5.32
C THR A 127 -1.67 -9.03 -4.19
N ILE A 128 -1.39 -8.48 -3.01
CA ILE A 128 -2.20 -8.69 -1.81
C ILE A 128 -3.38 -7.73 -1.85
N ARG A 129 -4.58 -8.30 -1.99
CA ARG A 129 -5.82 -7.53 -2.04
C ARG A 129 -5.95 -6.61 -0.81
N PRO A 130 -6.39 -5.35 -1.00
CA PRO A 130 -6.59 -4.40 0.09
C PRO A 130 -7.50 -4.94 1.20
N ILE A 131 -8.54 -5.71 0.84
CA ILE A 131 -9.44 -6.32 1.83
C ILE A 131 -8.72 -7.31 2.76
N MET A 132 -7.72 -8.05 2.27
CA MET A 132 -6.93 -8.95 3.12
C MET A 132 -6.10 -8.16 4.13
N VAL A 133 -5.49 -7.05 3.68
CA VAL A 133 -4.75 -6.15 4.57
C VAL A 133 -5.69 -5.57 5.64
N ALA A 134 -6.88 -5.12 5.27
CA ALA A 134 -7.88 -4.59 6.21
C ALA A 134 -8.31 -5.61 7.27
N VAL A 135 -8.52 -6.87 6.87
CA VAL A 135 -8.87 -7.97 7.78
C VAL A 135 -7.71 -8.29 8.73
N VAL A 136 -6.49 -8.47 8.21
CA VAL A 136 -5.29 -8.75 9.03
C VAL A 136 -5.00 -7.60 9.99
N ALA A 137 -5.19 -6.35 9.53
CA ALA A 137 -5.00 -5.16 10.33
C ALA A 137 -6.06 -4.99 11.44
N GLY A 138 -7.20 -5.70 11.35
CA GLY A 138 -8.36 -5.49 12.24
C GLY A 138 -9.06 -4.14 12.01
N ASN A 139 -9.00 -3.60 10.81
CA ASN A 139 -9.51 -2.27 10.48
C ASN A 139 -10.93 -2.34 9.91
N LEU A 140 -11.93 -2.32 10.80
CA LEU A 140 -13.34 -2.41 10.43
C LEU A 140 -13.80 -1.27 9.49
N THR A 141 -13.23 -0.07 9.64
CA THR A 141 -13.56 1.06 8.75
C THR A 141 -13.07 0.78 7.33
N ALA A 142 -11.85 0.29 7.17
CA ALA A 142 -11.33 -0.11 5.86
C ALA A 142 -12.15 -1.28 5.27
N VAL A 143 -12.46 -2.30 6.06
CA VAL A 143 -13.32 -3.43 5.62
C VAL A 143 -14.68 -2.92 5.11
N GLY A 144 -15.36 -2.07 5.87
CA GLY A 144 -16.66 -1.50 5.49
C GLY A 144 -16.60 -0.56 4.29
N THR A 145 -15.43 0.04 4.01
CA THR A 145 -15.22 0.90 2.84
C THR A 145 -14.97 0.09 1.57
N LEU A 146 -14.28 -1.05 1.68
CA LEU A 146 -13.87 -1.90 0.56
C LEU A 146 -14.96 -2.89 0.13
N LEU A 147 -15.71 -3.48 1.06
CA LEU A 147 -16.74 -4.51 0.75
C LEU A 147 -17.85 -4.07 -0.22
N PRO A 148 -18.34 -2.81 -0.22
CA PRO A 148 -19.43 -2.40 -1.11
C PRO A 148 -19.02 -2.18 -2.58
N ARG A 149 -17.78 -2.47 -2.97
CA ARG A 149 -17.18 -2.11 -4.27
C ARG A 149 -16.63 -3.34 -4.98
#